data_AF-A0A932ILH0-F1
#
_entry.id   AF-A0A932ILH0-F1
#
_cell.length_a   1.000
_cell.length_b   1.000
_cell.length_c   1.000
_cell.angle_alpha   90.00
_cell.angle_beta   90.00
_cell.angle_gamma   90.00
#
_symmetry.space_group_name_H-M   'P 1'
#
loop_
_entity.id
_entity.type
_entity.pdbx_description
1 polymer ?
#
loop_
_entity_poly.entity_id
_entity_poly.type
_entity_poly.pdbx_seq_one_letter_code
_entity_poly.pdbx_strand_id
1 'polypeptide(L)'
;MNILHNQQSKKIVFSFLVFSFFIFGFQFGANYRAIHYNAIVVDTHNDVVQRILGGEDISFRTNHGHSDLPRFIEGGVDVEMFSIWVPPEKTKRSYYEQANEQIDSIMSFVKRNPEQVGFARTASEAVSIALKEKLAAMLGMEGGHPIDN
;
A
#
# COMPACT_ATOMS: atom_id res chain seq x y z
N MET A 1 36.93 55.01 -25.91
CA MET A 1 36.27 53.85 -26.54
C MET A 1 36.10 52.64 -25.60
N ASN A 2 36.33 52.74 -24.27
CA ASN A 2 36.30 51.60 -23.33
C ASN A 2 35.10 51.56 -22.36
N ILE A 3 34.26 52.60 -22.31
CA ILE A 3 33.17 52.70 -21.32
C ILE A 3 31.90 51.97 -21.79
N LEU A 4 31.64 51.94 -23.09
CA LEU A 4 30.46 51.28 -23.68
C LEU A 4 30.56 49.75 -23.65
N HIS A 5 31.78 49.20 -23.75
CA HIS A 5 32.00 47.75 -23.75
C HIS A 5 31.73 47.11 -22.38
N ASN A 6 32.03 47.84 -21.29
CA ASN A 6 31.81 47.39 -19.92
C ASN A 6 30.33 47.42 -19.47
N GLN A 7 29.49 48.24 -20.12
CA GLN A 7 28.05 48.23 -19.83
C GLN A 7 27.30 47.11 -20.56
N GLN A 8 27.73 46.76 -21.76
CA GLN A 8 27.20 45.61 -22.52
C GLN A 8 27.48 44.28 -21.80
N SER A 9 28.73 44.07 -21.34
CA SER A 9 29.10 42.85 -20.60
C SER A 9 28.34 42.71 -19.28
N LYS A 10 28.15 43.80 -18.52
CA LYS A 10 27.36 43.79 -17.27
C LYS A 10 25.88 43.47 -17.50
N LYS A 11 25.28 43.97 -18.59
CA LYS A 11 23.88 43.64 -18.96
C LYS A 11 23.73 42.18 -19.36
N ILE A 12 24.70 41.62 -20.08
CA ILE A 12 24.70 40.21 -20.49
C ILE A 12 24.84 39.30 -19.26
N VAL A 13 25.79 39.58 -18.37
CA VAL A 13 25.97 38.81 -17.12
C VAL A 13 24.74 38.91 -16.22
N PHE A 14 24.13 40.10 -16.10
CA PHE A 14 22.90 40.29 -15.34
C PHE A 14 21.69 39.56 -15.97
N SER A 15 21.58 39.57 -17.30
CA SER A 15 20.56 38.84 -18.04
C SER A 15 20.73 37.31 -17.91
N PHE A 16 21.97 36.80 -17.88
CA PHE A 16 22.26 35.38 -17.63
C PHE A 16 21.95 34.96 -16.18
N LEU A 17 22.24 35.81 -15.19
CA LEU A 17 21.91 35.54 -13.78
C LEU A 17 20.39 35.52 -13.53
N VAL A 18 19.64 36.45 -14.14
CA VAL A 18 18.18 36.47 -14.05
C VAL A 18 17.56 35.26 -14.79
N PHE A 19 18.12 34.87 -15.95
CA PHE A 19 17.65 33.69 -16.68
C PHE A 19 17.97 32.38 -15.93
N SER A 20 19.12 32.28 -15.27
CA SER A 20 19.47 31.15 -14.40
C SER A 20 18.57 31.03 -13.17
N PHE A 21 18.08 32.16 -12.64
CA PHE A 21 17.16 32.17 -11.50
C PHE A 21 15.75 31.69 -11.88
N PHE A 22 15.34 31.88 -13.14
CA PHE A 22 14.07 31.36 -13.68
C PHE A 22 14.11 29.86 -14.02
N ILE A 23 15.28 29.29 -14.33
CA ILE A 23 15.43 27.84 -14.60
C ILE A 23 15.41 27.03 -13.29
N PHE A 24 15.92 27.60 -12.19
CA PHE A 24 15.77 27.05 -10.84
C PHE A 24 14.44 27.47 -10.20
N GLY A 25 13.33 27.29 -10.93
CA GLY A 25 12.01 27.37 -10.34
C GLY A 25 11.95 26.45 -9.13
N PHE A 26 11.84 27.02 -7.94
CA PHE A 26 11.61 26.29 -6.70
C PHE A 26 10.41 25.36 -6.90
N GLN A 27 10.67 24.05 -6.92
CA GLN A 27 9.61 23.05 -6.95
C GLN A 27 9.04 22.93 -5.52
N PHE A 28 8.24 23.92 -5.10
CA PHE A 28 7.42 23.86 -3.88
C PHE A 28 6.21 22.94 -4.13
N GLY A 29 6.49 21.66 -4.38
CA GLY A 29 5.50 20.59 -4.33
C GLY A 29 5.76 19.77 -3.08
N ALA A 30 4.70 19.38 -2.37
CA ALA A 30 4.87 18.39 -1.30
C ALA A 30 5.49 17.12 -1.89
N ASN A 31 6.57 16.63 -1.28
CA ASN A 31 7.21 15.38 -1.71
C ASN A 31 6.26 14.22 -1.38
N TYR A 32 5.45 13.81 -2.36
CA TYR A 32 4.42 12.78 -2.17
C TYR A 32 5.01 11.46 -1.64
N ARG A 33 6.25 11.10 -2.03
CA ARG A 33 6.92 9.91 -1.52
C ARG A 33 7.23 10.06 -0.04
N ALA A 34 7.73 11.22 0.37
CA ALA A 34 7.99 11.49 1.77
C ALA A 34 6.70 11.49 2.60
N ILE A 35 5.58 11.99 2.06
CA ILE A 35 4.28 11.87 2.76
C ILE A 35 3.86 10.40 2.88
N HIS A 36 3.90 9.67 1.77
CA HIS A 36 3.46 8.27 1.69
C HIS A 36 4.26 7.37 2.63
N TYR A 37 5.59 7.36 2.51
CA TYR A 37 6.46 6.46 3.28
C TYR A 37 6.73 6.92 4.72
N ASN A 38 6.28 8.11 5.13
CA ASN A 38 6.28 8.53 6.53
C ASN A 38 4.92 8.32 7.22
N ALA A 39 3.87 7.98 6.46
CA ALA A 39 2.56 7.68 6.99
C ALA A 39 2.45 6.18 7.32
N ILE A 40 1.43 5.83 8.11
CA ILE A 40 0.93 4.45 8.17
C ILE A 40 -0.21 4.36 7.16
N VAL A 41 0.02 3.63 6.07
CA VAL A 41 -0.95 3.44 5.00
C VAL A 41 -1.83 2.24 5.35
N VAL A 42 -3.14 2.50 5.42
CA VAL A 42 -4.16 1.50 5.74
C VAL A 42 -5.05 1.30 4.52
N ASP A 43 -5.05 0.09 3.98
CA ASP A 43 -6.09 -0.37 3.05
C ASP A 43 -7.18 -1.09 3.87
N THR A 44 -8.42 -0.69 3.66
CA THR A 44 -9.58 -1.21 4.38
C THR A 44 -10.31 -2.33 3.65
N HIS A 45 -9.91 -2.66 2.41
CA HIS A 45 -10.64 -3.66 1.65
C HIS A 45 -9.85 -4.24 0.48
N ASN A 46 -9.50 -5.53 0.57
CA ASN A 46 -8.78 -6.22 -0.48
C ASN A 46 -9.20 -7.68 -0.63
N ASP A 47 -9.69 -8.05 -1.81
CA ASP A 47 -10.22 -9.38 -2.16
C ASP A 47 -9.14 -10.40 -2.55
N VAL A 48 -7.87 -10.11 -2.29
CA VAL A 48 -6.77 -11.03 -2.61
C VAL A 48 -6.94 -12.43 -2.00
N VAL A 49 -7.75 -12.56 -0.94
CA VAL A 49 -8.12 -13.85 -0.32
C VAL A 49 -8.74 -14.83 -1.33
N GLN A 50 -9.53 -14.34 -2.28
CA GLN A 50 -10.16 -15.18 -3.31
C GLN A 50 -9.12 -15.89 -4.17
N ARG A 51 -7.96 -15.26 -4.40
CA ARG A 51 -6.85 -15.86 -5.14
C ARG A 51 -6.11 -16.90 -4.32
N ILE A 52 -5.98 -16.68 -3.00
CA ILE A 52 -5.43 -17.70 -2.09
C ILE A 52 -6.30 -18.96 -2.10
N LEU A 53 -7.63 -18.80 -2.06
CA LEU A 53 -8.56 -19.92 -2.20
C LEU A 53 -8.45 -20.62 -3.57
N GLY A 54 -8.14 -19.86 -4.63
CA GLY A 54 -7.81 -20.39 -5.96
C GLY A 54 -6.48 -21.16 -6.03
N GLY A 55 -5.73 -21.25 -4.93
CA GLY A 55 -4.46 -21.97 -4.83
C GLY A 55 -3.22 -21.12 -5.13
N GLU A 56 -3.37 -19.80 -5.29
CA GLU A 56 -2.20 -18.92 -5.46
C GLU A 56 -1.49 -18.68 -4.12
N ASP A 57 -0.15 -18.69 -4.15
CA ASP A 57 0.66 -18.27 -3.01
C ASP A 57 1.07 -16.80 -3.15
N ILE A 58 0.37 -15.93 -2.42
CA ILE A 58 0.60 -14.49 -2.44
C ILE A 58 1.81 -14.06 -1.59
N SER A 59 2.53 -15.00 -0.97
CA SER A 59 3.85 -14.75 -0.39
C SER A 59 4.86 -14.25 -1.41
N PHE A 60 4.65 -14.59 -2.67
CA PHE A 60 5.57 -14.29 -3.77
C PHE A 60 4.92 -13.37 -4.79
N ARG A 61 5.74 -12.77 -5.65
CA ARG A 61 5.24 -11.95 -6.75
C ARG A 61 4.52 -12.85 -7.74
N THR A 62 3.26 -12.51 -8.00
CA THR A 62 2.36 -13.26 -8.86
C THR A 62 2.14 -12.55 -10.20
N ASN A 63 1.79 -13.33 -11.22
CA ASN A 63 1.47 -12.80 -12.56
C ASN A 63 0.00 -12.35 -12.70
N HIS A 64 -0.81 -12.51 -11.65
CA HIS A 64 -2.23 -12.16 -11.64
C HIS A 64 -2.53 -11.19 -10.50
N GLY A 65 -3.68 -10.50 -10.61
CA GLY A 65 -4.19 -9.58 -9.60
C GLY A 65 -3.33 -8.34 -9.36
N HIS A 66 -3.72 -7.56 -8.34
CA HIS A 66 -3.08 -6.28 -7.99
C HIS A 66 -2.23 -6.36 -6.72
N SER A 67 -2.44 -7.39 -5.92
CA SER A 67 -1.90 -7.49 -4.57
C SER A 67 -1.16 -8.82 -4.38
N ASP A 68 0.01 -8.74 -3.79
CA ASP A 68 0.77 -9.83 -3.19
C ASP A 68 1.78 -9.22 -2.19
N LEU A 69 2.42 -10.05 -1.38
CA LEU A 69 3.29 -9.57 -0.31
C LEU A 69 4.41 -8.64 -0.83
N PRO A 70 5.11 -8.95 -1.94
CA PRO A 70 6.05 -7.99 -2.53
C PRO A 70 5.41 -6.67 -2.94
N ARG A 71 4.22 -6.67 -3.57
CA ARG A 71 3.52 -5.43 -3.94
C ARG A 71 3.06 -4.62 -2.74
N PHE A 72 2.63 -5.26 -1.65
CA PHE A 72 2.28 -4.55 -0.41
C PHE A 72 3.50 -3.81 0.16
N ILE A 73 4.65 -4.49 0.22
CA ILE A 73 5.90 -3.91 0.75
C ILE A 73 6.40 -2.78 -0.16
N GLU A 74 6.51 -3.03 -1.48
CA GLU A 74 6.99 -2.03 -2.43
C GLU A 74 6.05 -0.80 -2.51
N GLY A 75 4.75 -1.06 -2.42
CA GLY A 75 3.70 -0.05 -2.41
C GLY A 75 3.59 0.71 -1.10
N GLY A 76 4.27 0.28 -0.03
CA GLY A 76 4.20 0.88 1.29
C GLY A 76 2.80 0.80 1.91
N VAL A 77 2.15 -0.38 1.81
CA VAL A 77 0.92 -0.68 2.57
C VAL A 77 1.33 -1.31 3.89
N ASP A 78 0.97 -0.65 4.99
CA ASP A 78 1.37 -1.07 6.34
C ASP A 78 0.30 -1.92 7.02
N VAL A 79 -0.97 -1.63 6.75
CA VAL A 79 -2.12 -2.34 7.31
C VAL A 79 -3.06 -2.71 6.18
N GLU A 80 -3.45 -3.98 6.12
CA GLU A 80 -4.36 -4.51 5.11
C GLU A 80 -5.50 -5.24 5.80
N MET A 81 -6.73 -4.81 5.52
CA MET A 81 -7.94 -5.51 5.95
C MET A 81 -8.41 -6.45 4.84
N PHE A 82 -8.00 -7.71 4.97
CA PHE A 82 -8.35 -8.77 4.04
C PHE A 82 -9.87 -9.02 4.08
N SER A 83 -10.50 -8.91 2.89
CA SER A 83 -11.94 -9.13 2.75
C SER A 83 -12.28 -10.61 2.92
N ILE A 84 -13.20 -10.89 3.84
CA ILE A 84 -13.85 -12.18 4.00
C ILE A 84 -15.21 -12.07 3.31
N TRP A 85 -15.20 -12.37 2.02
CA TRP A 85 -16.36 -12.23 1.15
C TRP A 85 -16.78 -13.59 0.62
N VAL A 86 -18.02 -13.97 0.89
CA VAL A 86 -18.61 -15.21 0.37
C VAL A 86 -19.63 -14.83 -0.71
N PRO A 87 -19.53 -15.40 -1.94
CA PRO A 87 -20.55 -15.19 -2.96
C PRO A 87 -21.93 -15.65 -2.45
N PRO A 88 -23.01 -14.87 -2.66
CA PRO A 88 -24.36 -15.22 -2.24
C PRO A 88 -25.00 -16.29 -3.15
N GLU A 89 -24.23 -17.29 -3.54
CA GLU A 89 -24.66 -18.38 -4.40
C GLU A 89 -25.11 -19.59 -3.57
N LYS A 90 -26.14 -20.29 -4.07
CA LYS A 90 -26.58 -21.55 -3.45
C LYS A 90 -25.57 -22.66 -3.74
N THR A 91 -24.59 -22.81 -2.85
CA THR A 91 -23.66 -23.94 -2.87
C THR A 91 -24.10 -25.04 -1.90
N LYS A 92 -23.42 -26.20 -1.94
CA LYS A 92 -23.63 -27.27 -0.95
C LYS A 92 -23.03 -26.93 0.43
N ARG A 93 -22.15 -25.93 0.50
CA ARG A 93 -21.45 -25.50 1.71
C ARG A 93 -22.17 -24.31 2.33
N SER A 94 -22.16 -24.20 3.65
CA SER A 94 -22.75 -23.03 4.30
C SER A 94 -21.90 -21.78 4.06
N TYR A 95 -22.50 -20.59 4.17
CA TYR A 95 -21.76 -19.34 4.13
C TYR A 95 -20.77 -19.23 5.29
N TYR A 96 -21.15 -19.74 6.46
CA TYR A 96 -20.29 -19.83 7.63
C TYR A 96 -19.01 -20.65 7.37
N GLU A 97 -19.14 -21.83 6.75
CA GLU A 97 -18.00 -22.69 6.42
C GLU A 97 -17.05 -22.03 5.41
N GLN A 98 -17.60 -21.34 4.41
CA GLN A 98 -16.81 -20.63 3.40
C GLN A 98 -16.08 -19.41 3.99
N ALA A 99 -16.72 -18.68 4.90
CA ALA A 99 -16.07 -17.56 5.60
C ALA A 99 -14.92 -18.04 6.50
N ASN A 100 -15.10 -19.15 7.23
CA ASN A 100 -14.03 -19.72 8.05
C ASN A 100 -12.84 -20.21 7.22
N GLU A 101 -13.07 -20.78 6.03
CA GLU A 101 -11.97 -21.18 5.14
C GLU A 101 -11.13 -19.98 4.68
N GLN A 102 -11.76 -18.83 4.43
CA GLN A 102 -11.06 -17.59 4.11
C GLN A 102 -10.25 -17.07 5.30
N ILE A 103 -10.84 -17.08 6.50
CA ILE A 103 -10.14 -16.72 7.73
C ILE A 103 -8.91 -17.62 7.93
N ASP A 104 -9.08 -18.94 7.82
CA ASP A 104 -8.00 -19.91 7.97
C ASP A 104 -6.90 -19.73 6.92
N SER A 105 -7.27 -19.33 5.70
CA SER A 105 -6.33 -19.01 4.62
C SER A 105 -5.45 -17.81 4.97
N ILE A 106 -6.03 -16.75 5.52
CA ILE A 106 -5.26 -15.59 6.02
C ILE A 106 -4.41 -15.95 7.22
N MET A 107 -4.95 -16.68 8.19
CA MET A 107 -4.16 -17.12 9.35
C MET A 107 -2.97 -18.00 8.93
N SER A 108 -3.16 -18.85 7.93
CA SER A 108 -2.10 -19.67 7.35
C SER A 108 -1.07 -18.83 6.61
N PHE A 109 -1.49 -17.83 5.84
CA PHE A 109 -0.60 -16.85 5.20
C PHE A 109 0.26 -16.12 6.24
N VAL A 110 -0.33 -15.57 7.30
CA VAL A 110 0.42 -14.91 8.39
C VAL A 110 1.44 -15.88 9.01
N LYS A 111 1.01 -17.11 9.32
CA LYS A 111 1.87 -18.14 9.93
C LYS A 111 3.07 -18.53 9.04
N ARG A 112 2.90 -18.53 7.71
CA ARG A 112 3.98 -18.84 6.76
C ARG A 112 4.96 -17.68 6.59
N ASN A 113 4.58 -16.44 6.92
CA ASN A 113 5.37 -15.23 6.68
C ASN A 113 5.64 -14.41 7.97
N PRO A 114 6.05 -15.03 9.09
CA PRO A 114 6.11 -14.34 10.38
C PRO A 114 7.13 -13.20 10.43
N GLU A 115 8.14 -13.23 9.55
CA GLU A 115 9.14 -12.18 9.44
C GLU A 115 8.63 -10.92 8.73
N GLN A 116 7.60 -11.04 7.89
CA GLN A 116 7.11 -9.94 7.04
C GLN A 116 5.65 -9.54 7.34
N VAL A 117 4.89 -10.41 8.01
CA VAL A 117 3.45 -10.21 8.27
C VAL A 117 3.13 -10.52 9.73
N GLY A 118 2.30 -9.69 10.35
CA GLY A 118 1.72 -9.93 11.67
C GLY A 118 0.19 -9.85 11.62
N PHE A 119 -0.49 -10.53 12.54
CA PHE A 119 -1.95 -10.46 12.66
C PHE A 119 -2.38 -9.45 13.73
N ALA A 120 -3.33 -8.58 13.41
CA ALA A 120 -3.88 -7.59 14.32
C ALA A 120 -5.41 -7.74 14.48
N ARG A 121 -5.88 -7.64 15.72
CA ARG A 121 -7.30 -7.57 16.10
C ARG A 121 -7.71 -6.16 16.51
N THR A 122 -6.73 -5.29 16.78
CA THR A 122 -6.96 -3.91 17.21
C THR A 122 -6.07 -2.94 16.43
N ALA A 123 -6.48 -1.67 16.39
CA ALA A 123 -5.67 -0.61 15.79
C ALA A 123 -4.29 -0.47 16.47
N SER A 124 -4.22 -0.65 17.79
CA SER A 124 -2.95 -0.59 18.54
C SER A 124 -1.99 -1.70 18.12
N GLU A 125 -2.51 -2.91 17.93
CA GLU A 125 -1.72 -4.05 17.41
C GLU A 125 -1.27 -3.80 15.98
N ALA A 126 -2.15 -3.29 15.11
CA ALA A 126 -1.82 -2.99 13.72
C ALA A 126 -0.70 -1.95 13.62
N VAL A 127 -0.80 -0.84 14.37
CA VAL A 127 0.26 0.17 14.46
C VAL A 127 1.55 -0.44 15.01
N SER A 128 1.47 -1.27 16.06
CA SER A 128 2.65 -1.93 16.64
C SER A 128 3.34 -2.91 15.70
N ILE A 129 2.60 -3.52 14.77
CA ILE A 129 3.15 -4.41 13.73
C ILE A 129 3.75 -3.59 12.60
N ALA A 130 3.05 -2.55 12.13
CA ALA A 130 3.54 -1.61 11.11
C ALA A 130 4.87 -0.95 11.53
N LEU A 131 4.98 -0.50 12.77
CA LEU A 131 6.22 0.08 13.32
C LEU A 131 7.41 -0.91 13.39
N LYS A 132 7.16 -2.21 13.20
CA LYS A 132 8.20 -3.24 13.07
C LYS A 132 8.51 -3.56 11.60
N GLU A 133 8.05 -2.72 10.67
CA GLU A 133 8.22 -2.86 9.22
C GLU A 133 7.61 -4.17 8.69
N LYS A 134 6.48 -4.58 9.28
CA LYS A 134 5.70 -5.75 8.85
C LYS A 134 4.31 -5.31 8.40
N LEU A 135 3.77 -6.02 7.41
CA LEU A 135 2.37 -5.88 7.03
C LEU A 135 1.47 -6.35 8.19
N ALA A 136 0.61 -5.47 8.69
CA ALA A 136 -0.42 -5.83 9.65
C ALA A 136 -1.66 -6.35 8.92
N ALA A 137 -1.88 -7.66 9.00
CA ALA A 137 -3.07 -8.31 8.48
C ALA A 137 -4.23 -8.20 9.48
N MET A 138 -5.35 -7.66 9.01
CA MET A 138 -6.64 -7.60 9.71
C MET A 138 -7.71 -8.35 8.89
N LEU A 139 -8.82 -8.71 9.53
CA LEU A 139 -9.96 -9.36 8.86
C LEU A 139 -11.13 -8.39 8.77
N GLY A 140 -11.73 -8.25 7.60
CA GLY A 140 -12.97 -7.51 7.38
C GLY A 140 -14.05 -8.44 6.84
N MET A 141 -15.17 -8.61 7.55
CA MET A 141 -16.31 -9.39 7.05
C MET A 141 -17.09 -8.58 6.00
N GLU A 142 -17.16 -9.06 4.77
CA GLU A 142 -17.94 -8.44 3.70
C GLU A 142 -19.28 -9.18 3.52
N GLY A 143 -20.32 -8.59 4.11
CA GLY A 143 -21.68 -9.12 4.07
C GLY A 143 -22.06 -9.89 5.34
N GLY A 144 -23.33 -9.78 5.75
CA GLY A 144 -23.82 -10.37 7.00
C GLY A 144 -24.29 -11.83 6.90
N HIS A 145 -24.41 -12.38 5.68
CA HIS A 145 -24.95 -13.71 5.45
C HIS A 145 -24.13 -14.87 6.07
N PRO A 146 -22.80 -14.77 6.30
CA PRO A 146 -22.07 -15.80 7.03
C PRO A 146 -22.39 -15.88 8.54
N ILE A 147 -23.12 -14.90 9.08
CA ILE A 147 -23.58 -14.91 10.49
C ILE A 147 -24.77 -15.88 10.69
N ASP A 148 -25.41 -16.31 9.60
CA ASP A 148 -26.45 -17.36 9.59
C ASP A 148 -27.56 -17.15 10.62
N ASN A 149 -28.22 -15.98 10.53
CA ASN A 149 -29.33 -15.56 11.39
C ASN A 149 -30.66 -15.49 10.64
#